data_AF-A0A139XBM4-F1
#
_entry.id   AF-A0A139XBM4-F1
#
_cell.length_a   1.000
_cell.length_b   1.000
_cell.length_c   1.000
_cell.angle_alpha   90.00
_cell.angle_beta   90.00
_cell.angle_gamma   90.00
#
_symmetry.space_group_name_H-M   'P 1'
#
loop_
_entity.id
_entity.type
_entity.pdbx_description
1 polymer ?
#
loop_
_entity_poly.entity_id
_entity_poly.type
_entity_poly.pdbx_seq_one_letter_code
_entity_poly.pdbx_strand_id
1 'polypeptide(L)' 'MTEFGEHLPDSEAQPTEESEEIGAYSQAQAMKKCLELARSYGGVMKEPPAHTGRPGRYICKIIVWRKRRDEHSN' A
#
# COMPACT_ATOMS: atom_id res chain seq x y z
N MET A 1 22.37 -20.29 -32.76
CA MET A 1 22.73 -19.91 -31.38
C MET A 1 21.83 -18.75 -31.02
N THR A 2 20.68 -19.05 -30.44
CA THR A 2 19.73 -18.02 -29.99
C THR A 2 19.72 -18.14 -28.48
N GLU A 3 20.70 -17.50 -27.85
CA GLU A 3 20.70 -17.32 -26.40
C GLU A 3 19.63 -16.27 -26.09
N PHE A 4 18.37 -16.72 -26.04
CA PHE A 4 17.36 -16.03 -25.26
C PHE A 4 17.82 -16.14 -23.81
N GLY A 5 18.51 -15.10 -23.34
CA GLY A 5 18.61 -14.83 -21.92
C GLY A 5 17.20 -14.56 -21.40
N GLU A 6 16.44 -15.62 -21.15
CA GLU A 6 15.25 -15.60 -20.29
C GLU A 6 15.74 -15.33 -18.86
N HIS A 7 16.18 -14.11 -18.63
CA HIS A 7 16.14 -13.54 -17.31
C HIS A 7 14.65 -13.23 -17.07
N LEU A 8 13.90 -14.22 -16.59
CA LEU A 8 12.68 -13.94 -15.86
C LEU A 8 13.11 -13.00 -14.73
N PRO A 9 12.75 -11.69 -14.76
CA PRO A 9 13.11 -10.83 -13.66
C PRO A 9 12.42 -11.42 -12.43
N ASP A 10 13.25 -11.70 -11.43
CA ASP A 10 12.89 -12.30 -10.17
C ASP A 10 11.55 -11.72 -9.69
N SER A 11 10.64 -12.63 -9.33
CA SER A 11 9.27 -12.36 -8.91
C SER A 11 9.21 -11.65 -7.55
N GLU A 12 9.90 -10.52 -7.45
CA GLU A 12 9.94 -9.67 -6.28
C GLU A 12 8.66 -8.84 -6.27
N ALA A 13 7.84 -9.03 -5.23
CA ALA A 13 6.65 -8.22 -5.03
C ALA A 13 7.05 -6.73 -5.05
N GLN A 14 6.65 -6.00 -6.08
CA GLN A 14 6.98 -4.59 -6.18
C GLN A 14 6.19 -3.81 -5.11
N PRO A 15 6.85 -2.94 -4.33
CA PRO A 15 6.15 -2.11 -3.36
C PRO A 15 5.18 -1.20 -4.11
N THR A 16 3.89 -1.40 -3.88
CA THR A 16 2.83 -0.54 -4.42
C THR A 16 2.39 0.42 -3.33
N GLU A 17 2.24 1.69 -3.69
CA GLU A 17 1.67 2.68 -2.79
C GLU A 17 0.16 2.69 -2.93
N GLU A 18 -0.55 2.43 -1.83
CA GLU A 18 -1.99 2.58 -1.74
C GLU A 18 -2.29 3.75 -0.79
N SER A 19 -3.35 4.49 -1.08
CA SER A 19 -3.77 5.61 -0.24
C SER A 19 -5.26 5.57 0.00
N GLU A 20 -5.67 5.64 1.26
CA GLU A 20 -7.08 5.53 1.67
C GLU A 20 -7.45 6.65 2.63
N GLU A 21 -8.63 7.24 2.42
CA GLU A 21 -9.19 8.26 3.32
C GLU A 21 -9.85 7.57 4.52
N ILE A 22 -9.39 7.94 5.71
CA ILE A 22 -9.93 7.46 6.98
C ILE A 22 -10.60 8.59 7.76
N GLY A 23 -11.70 8.24 8.43
CA GLY A 23 -12.34 9.12 9.41
C GLY A 23 -11.67 9.00 10.78
N ALA A 24 -11.18 10.09 11.36
CA ALA A 24 -10.63 10.13 12.70
C ALA A 24 -10.83 11.51 13.36
N TYR A 25 -11.05 11.54 14.67
CA TYR A 25 -11.28 12.78 15.43
C TYR A 25 -9.98 13.42 15.93
N SER A 26 -8.85 12.71 15.84
CA SER A 26 -7.54 13.18 16.28
C SER A 26 -6.42 12.50 15.49
N GLN A 27 -5.24 13.13 15.43
CA GLN A 27 -4.09 12.59 14.72
C GLN A 27 -3.64 11.24 15.30
N ALA A 28 -3.69 11.08 16.62
CA ALA A 28 -3.39 9.81 17.29
C ALA A 28 -4.36 8.68 16.88
N GLN A 29 -5.66 8.99 16.78
CA GLN A 29 -6.65 8.01 16.30
C GLN A 29 -6.45 7.69 14.81
N ALA A 30 -6.14 8.71 14.00
CA ALA A 30 -5.82 8.52 12.59
C ALA A 30 -4.61 7.61 12.42
N MET A 31 -3.56 7.82 13.23
CA MET A 31 -2.33 7.02 13.18
C MET A 31 -2.61 5.55 13.53
N LYS A 32 -3.39 5.30 14.59
CA LYS A 32 -3.80 3.94 14.96
C LYS A 32 -4.58 3.25 13.84
N LYS A 33 -5.59 3.93 13.27
CA LYS A 33 -6.38 3.38 12.15
C LYS A 33 -5.53 3.12 10.92
N CYS A 34 -4.61 4.03 10.58
CA CYS A 34 -3.72 3.90 9.44
C CYS A 34 -2.73 2.72 9.63
N LEU A 35 -2.28 2.44 10.85
CA LEU A 35 -1.50 1.24 11.18
C LEU A 35 -2.32 -0.04 11.03
N GLU A 36 -3.55 -0.06 11.54
CA GLU A 36 -4.46 -1.21 11.41
C GLU A 36 -4.77 -1.49 9.93
N LEU A 37 -4.98 -0.43 9.14
CA LEU A 37 -5.20 -0.52 7.70
C LEU A 37 -3.98 -1.10 6.98
N ALA A 38 -2.79 -0.53 7.21
CA ALA A 38 -1.55 -1.05 6.64
C ALA A 38 -1.38 -2.55 6.94
N ARG A 39 -1.62 -2.95 8.20
CA ARG A 39 -1.55 -4.35 8.62
C ARG A 39 -2.59 -5.23 7.91
N SER A 40 -3.81 -4.74 7.71
CA SER A 40 -4.86 -5.44 6.98
C SER A 40 -4.49 -5.69 5.51
N TYR A 41 -3.74 -4.78 4.90
CA TYR A 41 -3.22 -4.95 3.55
C TYR A 41 -1.93 -5.78 3.48
N GLY A 42 -1.38 -6.24 4.60
CA GLY A 42 -0.05 -6.86 4.65
C GLY A 42 1.07 -5.88 4.31
N GLY A 43 0.84 -4.60 4.52
CA GLY A 43 1.75 -3.49 4.22
C GLY A 43 2.25 -2.77 5.47
N VAL A 44 2.96 -1.67 5.23
CA VAL A 44 3.41 -0.73 6.27
C VAL A 44 2.93 0.68 5.95
N MET A 45 2.79 1.52 6.97
CA MET A 45 2.53 2.94 6.78
C MET A 45 3.76 3.60 6.15
N LYS A 46 3.58 4.35 5.06
CA LYS A 46 4.65 5.12 4.41
C LYS A 46 4.89 6.45 5.12
N GLU A 47 3.80 7.16 5.41
CA GLU A 47 3.81 8.49 6.00
C GLU A 47 2.72 8.59 7.07
N PRO A 48 2.91 9.44 8.09
CA PRO A 48 1.85 9.71 9.06
C PRO A 48 0.59 10.24 8.34
N PRO A 49 -0.61 9.90 8.84
CA PRO A 49 -1.85 10.31 8.20
C PRO A 49 -1.94 11.85 8.14
N ALA A 50 -2.10 12.37 6.92
CA ALA A 50 -2.17 13.80 6.68
C ALA A 50 -3.63 14.27 6.68
N HIS A 51 -3.90 15.45 7.22
CA HIS A 51 -5.24 16.03 7.16
C HIS A 51 -5.60 16.38 5.71
N THR A 52 -6.81 16.04 5.27
CA THR A 52 -7.28 16.37 3.92
C THR A 52 -7.87 17.78 3.81
N GLY A 53 -7.71 18.60 4.85
CA GLY A 53 -8.36 19.90 4.99
C GLY A 53 -9.84 19.81 5.38
N ARG A 54 -10.43 18.61 5.39
CA ARG A 54 -11.79 18.35 5.88
C ARG A 54 -11.75 17.92 7.35
N PRO A 55 -12.66 18.44 8.19
CA PRO A 55 -12.71 18.08 9.60
C PRO A 55 -12.98 16.58 9.73
N GLY A 56 -12.15 15.92 10.53
CA GLY A 56 -12.27 14.50 10.81
C GLY A 56 -11.80 13.55 9.70
N ARG A 57 -11.17 14.05 8.63
CA ARG A 57 -10.68 13.22 7.51
C ARG A 57 -9.17 13.32 7.36
N TYR A 58 -8.56 12.15 7.19
CA TYR A 58 -7.13 11.99 7.02
C TYR A 58 -6.84 11.06 5.86
N ILE A 59 -5.80 11.34 5.10
CA ILE A 59 -5.28 10.45 4.06
C ILE A 59 -4.18 9.58 4.67
N CYS A 60 -4.41 8.27 4.66
CA CYS A 60 -3.42 7.27 5.05
C CYS A 60 -2.69 6.80 3.79
N LYS A 61 -1.36 6.79 3.80
CA LYS A 61 -0.56 6.24 2.71
C LYS A 61 0.19 5.02 3.21
N ILE A 62 0.04 3.91 2.52
CA ILE A 62 0.63 2.63 2.89
C ILE A 62 1.40 2.06 1.71
N ILE A 63 2.48 1.34 2.01
CA ILE A 63 3.21 0.53 1.05
C ILE A 63 2.79 -0.92 1.24
N VAL A 64 2.35 -1.56 0.17
CA VAL A 64 1.93 -2.96 0.16
C VAL A 64 2.77 -3.74 -0.84
N TRP A 65 3.15 -4.96 -0.47
CA TRP A 65 3.90 -5.86 -1.35
C TRP A 65 2.94 -6.88 -1.92
N ARG A 66 2.15 -6.46 -2.91
CA ARG A 66 1.30 -7.38 -3.65
C ARG A 66 2.15 -8.05 -4.72
N LYS A 67 2.15 -9.39 -4.76
CA LYS A 67 2.55 -10.09 -5.98
C LYS A 67 1.59 -9.66 -7.09
N ARG A 68 2.11 -9.36 -8.30
CA ARG A 68 1.23 -9.15 -9.46
C ARG A 68 0.29 -10.35 -9.51
N ARG A 69 -1.01 -10.10 -9.38
CA ARG A 69 -2.01 -11.14 -9.62
C ARG A 69 -1.86 -11.43 -11.11
N ASP A 70 -1.26 -12.56 -11.47
CA ASP A 70 -1.17 -13.03 -12.85
C ASP A 70 -2.55 -12.90 -13.48
N GLU A 71 -2.68 -11.93 -14.38
CA GLU A 71 -3.78 -11.83 -15.32
C GLU A 71 -3.51 -12.87 -16.42
N HIS A 72 -3.57 -14.13 -16.01
CA HIS A 72 -3.57 -15.30 -16.88
C HIS A 72 -4.50 -16.34 -16.26
N SER A 73 -5.80 -16.01 -16.22
CA SER A 73 -6.83 -17.05 -16.20
C SER A 73 -7.22 -17.34 -17.65
N ASN A 74 -6.53 -18.36 -18.18
CA ASN A 74 -7.02 -19.44 -19.04
C ASN A 74 -7.85 -19.09 -20.29
#